data_AF-A0AA34RD81-F1
#
_entry.id   AF-A0AA34RD81-F1
#
_cell.length_a   1.000
_cell.length_b   1.000
_cell.length_c   1.000
_cell.angle_alpha   90.00
_cell.angle_beta   90.00
_cell.angle_gamma   90.00
#
_symmetry.space_group_name_H-M   'P 1'
#
loop_
_entity.id
_entity.type
_entity.pdbx_description
1 polymer ?
#
loop_
_entity_poly.entity_id
_entity_poly.type
_entity_poly.pdbx_seq_one_letter_code
_entity_poly.pdbx_strand_id
1 'polypeptide(L)'
;MMISITQKFKPYTRVPGKHLPIPGSLLYAQVFPERWRVFSASHYLLFEGDMKIPGPLKNFAVFQDLHRGGLAVHSECYKYYLHPSGRCEVSPKGLPSASFGFPLLSLGVHKHADWQKIRQRQDLKEILPFWLRLGAMVPEGEEDASLYTLGAGKLLTQVQQSILSKEKTEIVSKLHSLFLSGYSECFLPRRFDAEHQGILTEVFQEDAEVPFALLRKSFSILMEIFVRIQDNFLEILPSLPPEFPCGRLVGVHLPQIGRLSFEWSKKTLRRVVLVASQSTSIVICAGTEGGTCRQREWQGKRLPGAKSLSLGESVEIKAGTTYLWDCFCK
;
A
#
# COMPACT_ATOMS: atom_id res chain seq x y z
N MET A 1 14.36 -15.96 -9.37
CA MET A 1 13.79 -15.08 -10.40
C MET A 1 12.59 -14.35 -9.80
N MET A 2 12.87 -13.34 -8.98
CA MET A 2 11.83 -12.60 -8.25
C MET A 2 11.56 -11.30 -9.01
N ILE A 3 10.29 -10.98 -9.26
CA ILE A 3 9.93 -9.66 -9.79
C ILE A 3 10.35 -8.64 -8.74
N SER A 4 11.26 -7.74 -9.09
CA SER A 4 11.80 -6.74 -8.18
C SER A 4 11.22 -5.37 -8.46
N ILE A 5 11.06 -4.57 -7.40
CA ILE A 5 10.71 -3.16 -7.48
C ILE A 5 11.93 -2.35 -7.00
N THR A 6 12.33 -1.36 -7.79
CA THR A 6 13.46 -0.45 -7.47
C THR A 6 13.01 0.77 -6.67
N GLN A 7 11.70 1.02 -6.60
CA GLN A 7 11.11 2.11 -5.82
C GLN A 7 11.45 1.98 -4.34
N LYS A 8 11.83 3.08 -3.71
CA LYS A 8 12.02 3.17 -2.27
C LYS A 8 10.68 3.46 -1.61
N PHE A 9 10.24 2.60 -0.69
CA PHE A 9 9.00 2.81 0.06
C PHE A 9 9.27 3.64 1.33
N LYS A 10 9.82 4.85 1.12
CA LYS A 10 10.14 5.80 2.20
C LYS A 10 9.67 7.21 1.83
N PRO A 11 8.35 7.46 1.77
CA PRO A 11 7.87 8.81 1.53
C PRO A 11 8.22 9.71 2.71
N TYR A 12 8.42 11.00 2.42
CA TYR A 12 8.97 11.94 3.39
C TYR A 12 8.36 13.34 3.29
N THR A 13 8.46 14.07 4.39
CA THR A 13 8.20 15.51 4.47
C THR A 13 9.44 16.23 4.94
N ARG A 14 9.65 17.44 4.44
CA ARG A 14 10.66 18.40 4.95
C ARG A 14 10.05 19.49 5.81
N VAL A 15 8.73 19.53 5.90
CA VAL A 15 8.00 20.57 6.64
C VAL A 15 7.90 20.17 8.11
N PRO A 16 8.47 20.96 9.05
CA PRO A 16 8.32 20.74 10.48
C PRO A 16 6.87 20.71 10.96
N GLY A 17 6.61 19.92 12.00
CA GLY A 17 5.36 19.96 12.74
C GLY A 17 4.16 19.31 12.04
N LYS A 18 4.37 18.66 10.89
CA LYS A 18 3.31 17.90 10.22
C LYS A 18 2.99 16.62 11.01
N HIS A 19 1.71 16.26 11.02
CA HIS A 19 1.24 15.01 11.59
C HIS A 19 1.35 13.89 10.57
N LEU A 20 2.01 12.79 10.94
CA LEU A 20 2.16 11.61 10.09
C LEU A 20 1.80 10.35 10.88
N PRO A 21 1.11 9.37 10.28
CA PRO A 21 0.92 8.08 10.91
C PRO A 21 2.28 7.39 11.06
N ILE A 22 2.51 6.73 12.20
CA ILE A 22 3.67 5.88 12.44
C ILE A 22 3.36 4.50 11.83
N PRO A 23 4.00 4.11 10.71
CA PRO A 23 3.71 2.84 10.04
C PRO A 23 3.91 1.65 10.99
N GLY A 24 2.99 0.67 10.95
CA GLY A 24 3.04 -0.47 11.87
C GLY A 24 2.29 -0.26 13.19
N SER A 25 1.52 0.82 13.34
CA SER A 25 0.84 1.17 14.60
C SER A 25 -0.47 1.92 14.38
N LEU A 26 -1.20 2.15 15.48
CA LEU A 26 -2.35 3.07 15.57
C LEU A 26 -1.96 4.42 16.18
N LEU A 27 -0.68 4.79 16.05
CA LEU A 27 -0.12 6.04 16.57
C LEU A 27 0.23 6.98 15.42
N TYR A 28 0.24 8.28 15.73
CA TYR A 28 0.79 9.29 14.83
C TYR A 28 1.78 10.17 15.57
N ALA A 29 2.68 10.81 14.82
CA ALA A 29 3.67 11.70 15.39
C ALA A 29 3.56 13.10 14.80
N GLN A 30 3.94 14.08 15.63
CA GLN A 30 4.27 15.43 15.20
C GLN A 30 5.77 15.63 15.42
N VAL A 31 6.50 15.92 14.35
CA VAL A 31 7.97 15.99 14.42
C VAL A 31 8.48 17.34 13.93
N PHE A 32 9.24 18.00 14.79
CA PHE A 32 9.97 19.24 14.58
C PHE A 32 11.49 18.96 14.58
N PRO A 33 12.31 19.93 14.14
CA PRO A 33 13.77 19.79 14.21
C PRO A 33 14.34 19.57 15.61
N GLU A 34 13.75 20.14 16.66
CA GLU A 34 14.27 19.98 18.01
C GLU A 34 13.38 19.12 18.92
N ARG A 35 12.15 18.81 18.48
CA ARG A 35 11.14 18.14 19.29
C ARG A 35 10.37 17.09 18.51
N TRP A 36 9.96 16.02 19.17
CA TRP A 36 8.96 15.09 18.63
C TRP A 36 7.89 14.79 19.68
N ARG A 37 6.69 14.49 19.19
CA ARG A 37 5.52 14.10 19.99
C ARG A 37 4.85 12.92 19.32
N VAL A 38 4.38 11.97 20.11
CA VAL A 38 3.63 10.80 19.66
C VAL A 38 2.28 10.77 20.35
N PHE A 39 1.24 10.56 19.57
CA PHE A 39 -0.15 10.60 19.99
C PHE A 39 -0.86 9.28 19.70
N SER A 40 -1.85 8.96 20.53
CA SER A 40 -2.83 7.91 20.22
C SER A 40 -3.83 8.38 19.15
N ALA A 41 -4.64 7.45 18.61
CA ALA A 41 -5.72 7.78 17.68
C ALA A 41 -6.73 8.78 18.27
N SER A 42 -6.98 8.73 19.58
CA SER A 42 -7.84 9.66 20.32
C SER A 42 -7.11 10.95 20.75
N HIS A 43 -5.99 11.29 20.10
CA HIS A 43 -5.23 12.53 20.30
C HIS A 43 -4.55 12.69 21.67
N TYR A 44 -4.49 11.66 22.50
CA TYR A 44 -3.73 11.71 23.75
C TYR A 44 -2.22 11.71 23.46
N LEU A 45 -1.50 12.66 24.04
CA LEU A 45 -0.03 12.67 24.01
C LEU A 45 0.49 11.50 24.85
N LEU A 46 1.22 10.58 24.22
CA LEU A 46 1.77 9.38 24.87
C LEU A 46 3.24 9.55 25.19
N PHE A 47 3.99 10.13 24.25
CA PHE A 47 5.43 10.33 24.39
C PHE A 47 5.84 11.67 23.79
N GLU A 48 6.84 12.29 24.39
CA GLU A 48 7.52 13.45 23.83
C GLU A 48 9.01 13.40 24.18
N GLY A 49 9.79 14.13 23.39
CA GLY A 49 11.20 14.30 23.66
C GLY A 49 11.81 15.40 22.80
N ASP A 50 12.96 15.88 23.26
CA ASP A 50 13.71 16.96 22.62
C ASP A 50 15.15 16.54 22.34
N MET A 51 15.73 17.08 21.28
CA MET A 51 17.12 16.84 20.90
C MET A 51 18.09 17.81 21.61
N LYS A 52 17.60 18.94 22.13
CA LYS A 52 18.40 20.00 22.80
C LYS A 52 19.53 20.53 21.91
N ILE A 53 19.24 20.78 20.64
CA ILE A 53 20.22 21.28 19.65
C ILE A 53 19.81 22.68 19.17
N PRO A 54 20.72 23.67 19.20
CA PRO A 54 20.43 25.01 18.72
C PRO A 54 20.14 25.02 17.21
N GLY A 55 19.14 25.79 16.81
CA GLY A 55 18.74 25.95 15.41
C GLY A 55 19.36 27.18 14.73
N PRO A 56 19.08 27.39 13.43
CA PRO A 56 18.26 26.54 12.55
C PRO A 56 19.02 25.30 12.04
N LEU A 57 18.32 24.16 11.95
CA LEU A 57 18.89 22.90 11.46
C LEU A 57 18.61 22.72 9.97
N LYS A 58 19.66 22.44 9.18
CA LYS A 58 19.51 22.13 7.75
C LYS A 58 19.23 20.65 7.53
N ASN A 59 18.73 20.35 6.33
CA ASN A 59 18.42 19.00 5.87
C ASN A 59 17.47 18.21 6.79
N PHE A 60 16.60 18.91 7.54
CA PHE A 60 15.56 18.28 8.32
C PHE A 60 14.57 17.55 7.40
N ALA A 61 14.30 16.27 7.68
CA ALA A 61 13.19 15.55 7.07
C ALA A 61 12.76 14.34 7.91
N VAL A 62 11.50 13.96 7.71
CA VAL A 62 10.84 12.84 8.39
C VAL A 62 10.37 11.86 7.33
N PHE A 63 10.83 10.61 7.41
CA PHE A 63 10.52 9.53 6.47
C PHE A 63 9.62 8.52 7.14
N GLN A 64 8.53 8.15 6.49
CA GLN A 64 7.79 6.96 6.87
C GLN A 64 8.50 5.75 6.31
N ASP A 65 9.12 4.92 7.15
CA ASP A 65 9.88 3.76 6.67
C ASP A 65 8.95 2.56 6.46
N LEU A 66 8.37 2.44 5.27
CA LEU A 66 7.40 1.39 4.96
C LEU A 66 8.04 0.02 4.70
N HIS A 67 9.34 -0.15 4.98
CA HIS A 67 10.01 -1.46 5.04
C HIS A 67 10.20 -1.96 6.48
N ARG A 68 10.31 -1.06 7.45
CA ARG A 68 10.59 -1.41 8.87
C ARG A 68 9.42 -1.10 9.80
N GLY A 69 8.46 -0.29 9.36
CA GLY A 69 7.57 0.43 10.27
C GLY A 69 8.17 1.79 10.61
N GLY A 70 7.51 2.54 11.49
CA GLY A 70 8.14 3.69 12.16
C GLY A 70 8.50 4.88 11.28
N LEU A 71 9.10 5.88 11.92
CA LEU A 71 9.54 7.11 11.28
C LEU A 71 11.05 7.26 11.43
N ALA A 72 11.78 7.41 10.33
CA ALA A 72 13.17 7.82 10.37
C ALA A 72 13.25 9.34 10.28
N VAL A 73 13.91 9.98 11.24
CA VAL A 73 14.08 11.43 11.29
C VAL A 73 15.56 11.76 11.11
N HIS A 74 15.86 12.71 10.23
CA HIS A 74 17.22 13.12 9.98
C HIS A 74 17.37 14.63 9.92
N SER A 75 18.54 15.10 10.32
CA SER A 75 19.07 16.43 10.03
C SER A 75 20.55 16.32 9.68
N GLU A 76 21.23 17.45 9.51
CA GLU A 76 22.70 17.47 9.42
C GLU A 76 23.40 17.06 10.73
N CYS A 77 22.75 17.21 11.89
CA CYS A 77 23.35 16.98 13.21
C CYS A 77 22.99 15.61 13.83
N TYR A 78 21.86 15.03 13.47
CA TYR A 78 21.38 13.80 14.10
C TYR A 78 20.58 12.91 13.16
N LYS A 79 20.45 11.66 13.58
CA LYS A 79 19.48 10.70 13.04
C LYS A 79 18.89 9.93 14.21
N TYR A 80 17.57 9.84 14.24
CA TYR A 80 16.88 8.98 15.18
C TYR A 80 15.68 8.34 14.49
N TYR A 81 15.05 7.42 15.19
CA TYR A 81 13.97 6.62 14.66
C TYR A 81 12.86 6.49 15.69
N LEU A 82 11.63 6.76 15.30
CA LEU A 82 10.44 6.49 16.12
C LEU A 82 9.89 5.12 15.74
N HIS A 83 9.92 4.19 16.68
CA HIS A 83 9.38 2.85 16.51
C HIS A 83 7.85 2.88 16.35
N PRO A 84 7.25 1.81 15.78
CA PRO A 84 5.80 1.60 15.84
C PRO A 84 5.22 1.68 17.27
N SER A 85 6.01 1.37 18.30
CA SER A 85 5.61 1.52 19.70
C SER A 85 5.62 2.96 20.22
N GLY A 86 6.04 3.93 19.40
CA GLY A 86 6.21 5.34 19.78
C GLY A 86 7.56 5.67 20.44
N ARG A 87 8.36 4.66 20.80
CA ARG A 87 9.67 4.86 21.43
C ARG A 87 10.69 5.44 20.43
N CYS A 88 11.53 6.34 20.92
CA CYS A 88 12.65 6.90 20.16
C CYS A 88 13.91 6.02 20.30
N GLU A 89 14.57 5.74 19.19
CA GLU A 89 15.82 4.99 19.09
C GLU A 89 16.85 5.81 18.30
N VAL A 90 18.04 5.97 18.87
CA VAL A 90 19.17 6.69 18.25
C VAL A 90 20.24 5.73 17.73
N SER A 91 20.26 4.50 18.23
CA SER A 91 21.18 3.45 17.84
C SER A 91 20.66 2.66 16.63
N PRO A 92 21.47 2.49 15.58
CA PRO A 92 21.10 1.64 14.44
C PRO A 92 20.82 0.18 14.82
N LYS A 93 21.36 -0.29 15.95
CA LYS A 93 21.18 -1.68 16.42
C LYS A 93 19.77 -1.96 16.95
N GLY A 94 19.05 -0.93 17.39
CA GLY A 94 17.69 -1.06 17.93
C GLY A 94 16.59 -1.05 16.88
N LEU A 95 16.92 -0.77 15.60
CA LEU A 95 15.92 -0.60 14.55
C LEU A 95 15.11 -1.88 14.29
N PRO A 96 13.79 -1.77 14.01
CA PRO A 96 12.97 -2.93 13.65
C PRO A 96 13.52 -3.62 12.42
N SER A 97 13.33 -4.93 12.34
CA SER A 97 13.73 -5.70 11.16
C SER A 97 13.02 -5.18 9.89
N ALA A 98 13.77 -5.09 8.79
CA ALA A 98 13.22 -4.78 7.47
C ALA A 98 12.47 -5.96 6.82
N SER A 99 12.18 -7.01 7.60
CA SER A 99 11.56 -8.25 7.12
C SER A 99 10.06 -8.12 6.86
N PHE A 100 9.47 -6.97 7.15
CA PHE A 100 8.09 -6.69 6.83
C PHE A 100 8.01 -5.77 5.63
N GLY A 101 7.79 -6.35 4.46
CA GLY A 101 6.39 -6.44 4.12
C GLY A 101 6.03 -6.35 2.65
N PHE A 102 4.95 -7.05 2.42
CA PHE A 102 4.29 -7.24 1.15
C PHE A 102 2.80 -6.97 1.38
N PRO A 103 2.04 -6.69 0.31
CA PRO A 103 2.50 -6.55 -1.06
C PRO A 103 3.22 -5.23 -1.34
N LEU A 104 4.03 -5.22 -2.40
CA LEU A 104 4.68 -4.01 -2.94
C LEU A 104 4.10 -3.72 -4.32
N LEU A 105 3.53 -2.53 -4.49
CA LEU A 105 3.01 -2.05 -5.77
C LEU A 105 3.98 -1.03 -6.38
N SER A 106 4.17 -1.09 -7.69
CA SER A 106 4.78 -0.01 -8.47
C SER A 106 3.95 0.23 -9.73
N LEU A 107 3.62 1.50 -9.99
CA LEU A 107 2.85 1.93 -11.16
C LEU A 107 3.73 2.72 -12.16
N GLY A 108 5.03 2.39 -12.20
CA GLY A 108 5.98 2.94 -13.18
C GLY A 108 6.47 4.35 -12.89
N VAL A 109 6.30 4.86 -11.66
CA VAL A 109 6.81 6.19 -11.27
C VAL A 109 8.10 6.06 -10.46
N HIS A 110 9.10 6.85 -10.85
CA HIS A 110 10.45 6.86 -10.25
C HIS A 110 10.81 8.21 -9.59
N LYS A 111 9.82 9.09 -9.41
CA LYS A 111 10.01 10.38 -8.73
C LYS A 111 10.34 10.18 -7.25
N HIS A 112 10.96 11.19 -6.65
CA HIS A 112 11.15 11.23 -5.20
C HIS A 112 9.81 11.25 -4.47
N ALA A 113 9.71 10.47 -3.40
CA ALA A 113 8.51 10.29 -2.60
C ALA A 113 8.30 11.46 -1.60
N ASP A 114 8.34 12.68 -2.08
CA ASP A 114 8.12 13.90 -1.30
C ASP A 114 6.61 14.14 -1.18
N TRP A 115 6.08 14.12 0.05
CA TRP A 115 4.64 14.19 0.30
C TRP A 115 4.00 15.48 -0.19
N GLN A 116 4.66 16.63 0.00
CA GLN A 116 4.14 17.92 -0.48
C GLN A 116 4.02 17.91 -2.00
N LYS A 117 5.06 17.39 -2.67
CA LYS A 117 5.08 17.29 -4.12
C LYS A 117 4.09 16.25 -4.67
N ILE A 118 3.90 15.13 -3.97
CA ILE A 118 2.88 14.12 -4.31
C ILE A 118 1.48 14.74 -4.19
N ARG A 119 1.20 15.42 -3.07
CA ARG A 119 -0.09 16.07 -2.81
C ARG A 119 -0.43 17.13 -3.86
N GLN A 120 0.55 17.92 -4.30
CA GLN A 120 0.37 18.90 -5.38
C GLN A 120 0.07 18.27 -6.74
N ARG A 121 0.74 17.15 -7.07
CA ARG A 121 0.56 16.48 -8.37
C ARG A 121 -0.71 15.65 -8.45
N GLN A 122 -1.18 15.15 -7.32
CA GLN A 122 -2.38 14.31 -7.23
C GLN A 122 -2.36 13.05 -8.13
N ASP A 123 -1.15 12.60 -8.51
CA ASP A 123 -1.00 11.42 -9.38
C ASP A 123 -1.18 10.14 -8.56
N LEU A 124 -2.29 9.44 -8.76
CA LEU A 124 -2.56 8.16 -8.07
C LEU A 124 -1.50 7.09 -8.32
N LYS A 125 -0.74 7.16 -9.42
CA LYS A 125 0.40 6.25 -9.65
C LYS A 125 1.53 6.45 -8.64
N GLU A 126 1.65 7.66 -8.09
CA GLU A 126 2.57 7.99 -7.01
C GLU A 126 1.99 7.64 -5.65
N ILE A 127 0.68 7.83 -5.48
CA ILE A 127 0.00 7.71 -4.18
C ILE A 127 -0.27 6.24 -3.82
N LEU A 128 -0.87 5.45 -4.71
CA LEU A 128 -1.34 4.09 -4.42
C LEU A 128 -0.26 3.14 -3.90
N PRO A 129 0.98 3.15 -4.43
CA PRO A 129 2.07 2.35 -3.87
C PRO A 129 2.29 2.55 -2.37
N PHE A 130 2.24 3.80 -1.90
CA PHE A 130 2.44 4.12 -0.49
C PHE A 130 1.15 3.89 0.32
N TRP A 131 -0.01 4.17 -0.26
CA TRP A 131 -1.31 3.94 0.38
C TRP A 131 -1.51 2.47 0.72
N LEU A 132 -1.38 1.57 -0.27
CA LEU A 132 -1.48 0.13 -0.06
C LEU A 132 -0.52 -0.34 1.02
N ARG A 133 0.71 0.19 0.98
CA ARG A 133 1.75 -0.24 1.90
C ARG A 133 1.48 0.23 3.33
N LEU A 134 1.04 1.47 3.52
CA LEU A 134 0.61 1.98 4.82
C LEU A 134 -0.56 1.17 5.36
N GLY A 135 -1.59 0.94 4.54
CA GLY A 135 -2.77 0.16 4.93
C GLY A 135 -2.44 -1.29 5.33
N ALA A 136 -1.54 -1.95 4.60
CA ALA A 136 -1.07 -3.30 4.92
C ALA A 136 -0.27 -3.40 6.24
N MET A 137 0.19 -2.27 6.78
CA MET A 137 0.96 -2.20 8.03
C MET A 137 0.11 -1.77 9.22
N VAL A 138 -1.15 -1.37 9.02
CA VAL A 138 -2.03 -1.02 10.13
C VAL A 138 -2.39 -2.29 10.91
N PRO A 139 -2.15 -2.34 12.23
CA PRO A 139 -2.55 -3.48 13.05
C PRO A 139 -4.04 -3.78 12.97
N GLU A 140 -4.42 -5.03 13.20
CA GLU A 140 -5.82 -5.37 13.45
C GLU A 140 -6.32 -4.66 14.71
N GLY A 141 -7.60 -4.32 14.71
CA GLY A 141 -8.27 -3.60 15.78
C GLY A 141 -9.77 -3.68 15.61
N GLU A 142 -10.51 -3.18 16.60
CA GLU A 142 -11.97 -3.21 16.61
C GLU A 142 -12.55 -2.52 15.37
N GLU A 143 -13.64 -3.11 14.86
CA GLU A 143 -14.33 -2.61 13.69
C GLU A 143 -15.48 -1.71 14.12
N ASP A 144 -15.27 -0.41 13.95
CA ASP A 144 -16.34 0.57 14.05
C ASP A 144 -17.24 0.45 12.81
N ALA A 145 -18.44 -0.10 12.98
CA ALA A 145 -19.43 -0.22 11.91
C ALA A 145 -19.80 1.15 11.30
N SER A 146 -19.66 2.24 12.06
CA SER A 146 -19.91 3.60 11.57
C SER A 146 -18.86 4.08 10.55
N LEU A 147 -17.72 3.38 10.44
CA LEU A 147 -16.68 3.70 9.46
C LEU A 147 -17.27 3.82 8.06
N TYR A 148 -18.11 2.87 7.62
CA TYR A 148 -18.61 2.83 6.24
C TYR A 148 -19.79 3.78 5.97
N THR A 149 -20.40 4.34 7.01
CA THR A 149 -21.63 5.13 6.90
C THR A 149 -21.41 6.61 7.12
N LEU A 150 -20.19 7.05 7.44
CA LEU A 150 -19.88 8.46 7.75
C LEU A 150 -18.60 8.95 7.05
N GLY A 151 -18.63 10.20 6.57
CA GLY A 151 -17.46 10.93 6.08
C GLY A 151 -16.66 10.17 5.03
N ALA A 152 -15.33 10.14 5.19
CA ALA A 152 -14.41 9.51 4.24
C ALA A 152 -14.70 8.01 4.01
N GLY A 153 -15.30 7.30 4.96
CA GLY A 153 -15.64 5.90 4.75
C GLY A 153 -16.85 5.69 3.83
N LYS A 154 -17.74 6.68 3.66
CA LYS A 154 -18.73 6.65 2.56
C LYS A 154 -18.05 6.64 1.19
N LEU A 155 -17.01 7.45 1.03
CA LEU A 155 -16.23 7.48 -0.22
C LEU A 155 -15.49 6.16 -0.44
N LEU A 156 -14.99 5.53 0.63
CA LEU A 156 -14.41 4.19 0.55
C LEU A 156 -15.43 3.14 0.07
N THR A 157 -16.67 3.19 0.57
CA THR A 157 -17.77 2.34 0.09
C THR A 157 -18.07 2.57 -1.39
N GLN A 158 -18.06 3.82 -1.85
CA GLN A 158 -18.26 4.16 -3.28
C GLN A 158 -17.13 3.61 -4.17
N VAL A 159 -15.88 3.69 -3.70
CA VAL A 159 -14.72 3.10 -4.37
C VAL A 159 -14.89 1.58 -4.46
N GLN A 160 -15.24 0.93 -3.35
CA GLN A 160 -15.46 -0.51 -3.32
C GLN A 160 -16.54 -0.93 -4.31
N GLN A 161 -17.67 -0.21 -4.35
CA GLN A 161 -18.75 -0.50 -5.28
C GLN A 161 -18.28 -0.44 -6.75
N SER A 162 -17.52 0.58 -7.14
CA SER A 162 -16.98 0.65 -8.51
C SER A 162 -15.99 -0.47 -8.83
N ILE A 163 -15.20 -0.91 -7.86
CA ILE A 163 -14.28 -2.05 -8.05
C ILE A 163 -15.05 -3.35 -8.22
N LEU A 164 -16.09 -3.59 -7.41
CA LEU A 164 -16.95 -4.77 -7.49
C LEU A 164 -17.73 -4.80 -8.81
N SER A 165 -18.33 -3.67 -9.21
CA SER A 165 -19.07 -3.49 -10.46
C SER A 165 -18.18 -3.39 -11.71
N LYS A 166 -16.84 -3.46 -11.56
CA LYS A 166 -15.87 -3.33 -12.66
C LYS A 166 -16.03 -2.01 -13.46
N GLU A 167 -16.44 -0.92 -12.81
CA GLU A 167 -16.58 0.43 -13.38
C GLU A 167 -15.21 1.12 -13.54
N LYS A 168 -14.34 0.56 -14.39
CA LYS A 168 -12.90 0.87 -14.45
C LYS A 168 -12.58 2.36 -14.65
N THR A 169 -13.45 3.12 -15.31
CA THR A 169 -13.26 4.56 -15.58
C THR A 169 -13.58 5.45 -14.37
N GLU A 170 -14.44 4.98 -13.46
CA GLU A 170 -14.87 5.76 -12.28
C GLU A 170 -14.00 5.52 -11.04
N ILE A 171 -13.22 4.44 -11.03
CA ILE A 171 -12.40 4.07 -9.87
C ILE A 171 -11.40 5.19 -9.53
N VAL A 172 -10.73 5.77 -10.54
CA VAL A 172 -9.70 6.80 -10.31
C VAL A 172 -10.27 8.09 -9.75
N SER A 173 -11.41 8.57 -10.27
CA SER A 173 -12.05 9.79 -9.78
C SER A 173 -12.52 9.62 -8.33
N LYS A 174 -13.13 8.48 -7.99
CA LYS A 174 -13.58 8.16 -6.62
C LYS A 174 -12.41 8.01 -5.65
N LEU A 175 -11.31 7.36 -6.07
CA LEU A 175 -10.09 7.27 -5.28
C LEU A 175 -9.47 8.63 -5.00
N HIS A 176 -9.52 9.52 -5.99
CA HIS A 176 -9.03 10.88 -5.84
C HIS A 176 -9.84 11.66 -4.79
N SER A 177 -11.18 11.57 -4.85
CA SER A 177 -12.06 12.18 -3.84
C SER A 177 -11.77 11.67 -2.43
N LEU A 178 -11.59 10.35 -2.28
CA LEU A 178 -11.20 9.74 -1.01
C LEU A 178 -9.80 10.19 -0.54
N PHE A 179 -8.82 10.28 -1.44
CA PHE A 179 -7.48 10.75 -1.11
C PHE A 179 -7.47 12.21 -0.62
N LEU A 180 -8.22 13.09 -1.27
CA LEU A 180 -8.24 14.51 -0.93
C LEU A 180 -8.95 14.78 0.40
N SER A 181 -10.11 14.18 0.61
CA SER A 181 -10.92 14.43 1.81
C SER A 181 -10.57 13.53 3.00
N GLY A 182 -10.17 12.28 2.74
CA GLY A 182 -9.93 11.27 3.77
C GLY A 182 -8.50 11.20 4.29
N TYR A 183 -7.56 11.96 3.71
CA TYR A 183 -6.15 11.91 4.10
C TYR A 183 -5.49 13.28 4.08
N SER A 184 -4.71 13.57 5.11
CA SER A 184 -3.84 14.74 5.18
C SER A 184 -2.73 14.74 4.12
N GLU A 185 -2.07 15.88 3.96
CA GLU A 185 -0.88 16.04 3.11
C GLU A 185 0.23 15.01 3.39
N CYS A 186 0.33 14.50 4.63
CA CYS A 186 1.30 13.48 5.04
C CYS A 186 0.63 12.11 5.30
N PHE A 187 -0.51 11.88 4.66
CA PHE A 187 -1.22 10.61 4.63
C PHE A 187 -1.80 10.13 5.97
N LEU A 188 -1.89 11.00 6.99
CA LEU A 188 -2.69 10.73 8.18
C LEU A 188 -4.17 10.63 7.79
N PRO A 189 -4.89 9.54 8.13
CA PRO A 189 -6.29 9.41 7.80
C PRO A 189 -7.14 10.41 8.58
N ARG A 190 -8.24 10.84 7.99
CA ARG A 190 -9.21 11.79 8.54
C ARG A 190 -10.61 11.29 8.23
N ARG A 191 -11.55 11.59 9.14
CA ARG A 191 -12.96 11.27 8.94
C ARG A 191 -13.65 12.30 8.04
N PHE A 192 -13.21 13.56 8.10
CA PHE A 192 -13.83 14.70 7.46
C PHE A 192 -12.86 15.46 6.56
N ASP A 193 -13.42 16.23 5.61
CA ASP A 193 -12.70 17.10 4.68
C ASP A 193 -12.14 18.34 5.39
N ALA A 194 -11.08 18.15 6.16
CA ALA A 194 -10.40 19.21 6.91
C ALA A 194 -9.69 20.25 6.02
N GLU A 195 -9.64 20.01 4.70
CA GLU A 195 -9.07 20.93 3.71
C GLU A 195 -10.16 21.67 2.92
N HIS A 196 -11.43 21.50 3.32
CA HIS A 196 -12.60 22.16 2.75
C HIS A 196 -12.63 22.12 1.22
N GLN A 197 -12.29 20.96 0.64
CA GLN A 197 -12.31 20.73 -0.80
C GLN A 197 -13.73 20.70 -1.38
N GLY A 198 -14.75 20.62 -0.51
CA GLY A 198 -16.16 20.55 -0.90
C GLY A 198 -16.59 19.15 -1.34
N ILE A 199 -15.83 18.12 -0.94
CA ILE A 199 -16.09 16.71 -1.31
C ILE A 199 -17.03 16.07 -0.30
N LEU A 200 -16.78 16.30 0.99
CA LEU A 200 -17.64 15.88 2.09
C LEU A 200 -18.38 17.10 2.62
N THR A 201 -19.67 16.94 2.90
CA THR A 201 -20.53 18.03 3.40
C THR A 201 -20.74 17.96 4.91
N GLU A 202 -20.30 16.87 5.56
CA GLU A 202 -20.38 16.74 7.01
C GLU A 202 -19.51 17.79 7.72
N VAL A 203 -20.02 18.27 8.86
CA VAL A 203 -19.32 19.25 9.69
C VAL A 203 -18.07 18.62 10.29
N PHE A 204 -16.93 19.29 10.13
CA PHE A 204 -15.67 18.91 10.76
C PHE A 204 -15.84 18.87 12.29
N GLN A 205 -15.43 17.76 12.89
CA GLN A 205 -15.35 17.60 14.35
C GLN A 205 -13.87 17.51 14.72
N GLU A 206 -13.40 18.48 15.50
CA GLU A 206 -11.98 18.62 15.86
C GLU A 206 -11.49 17.46 16.74
N ASP A 207 -12.36 16.94 17.61
CA ASP A 207 -12.06 15.85 18.54
C ASP A 207 -12.30 14.44 17.95
N ALA A 208 -12.61 14.33 16.65
CA ALA A 208 -12.86 13.05 16.04
C ALA A 208 -11.57 12.23 15.93
N GLU A 209 -11.60 11.01 16.49
CA GLU A 209 -10.45 10.12 16.47
C GLU A 209 -9.89 9.87 15.07
N VAL A 210 -8.58 9.71 14.98
CA VAL A 210 -7.87 9.37 13.74
C VAL A 210 -8.32 7.98 13.26
N PRO A 211 -9.02 7.85 12.12
CA PRO A 211 -9.62 6.60 11.71
C PRO A 211 -8.60 5.70 10.99
N PHE A 212 -7.63 5.13 11.72
CA PHE A 212 -6.65 4.18 11.16
C PHE A 212 -7.31 2.97 10.47
N ALA A 213 -8.51 2.59 10.90
CA ALA A 213 -9.31 1.57 10.22
C ALA A 213 -9.59 1.91 8.74
N LEU A 214 -9.66 3.20 8.37
CA LEU A 214 -9.80 3.64 6.98
C LEU A 214 -8.61 3.18 6.12
N LEU A 215 -7.37 3.29 6.61
CA LEU A 215 -6.17 2.79 5.94
C LEU A 215 -6.21 1.26 5.80
N ARG A 216 -6.52 0.55 6.89
CA ARG A 216 -6.59 -0.93 6.90
C ARG A 216 -7.62 -1.45 5.90
N LYS A 217 -8.82 -0.88 5.88
CA LYS A 217 -9.89 -1.30 4.98
C LYS A 217 -9.61 -0.89 3.53
N SER A 218 -9.02 0.28 3.33
CA SER A 218 -8.55 0.69 2.00
C SER A 218 -7.57 -0.32 1.42
N PHE A 219 -6.66 -0.91 2.20
CA PHE A 219 -5.76 -1.94 1.69
C PHE A 219 -6.50 -3.13 1.06
N SER A 220 -7.49 -3.70 1.76
CA SER A 220 -8.25 -4.85 1.26
C SER A 220 -9.02 -4.50 -0.01
N ILE A 221 -9.70 -3.35 -0.02
CA ILE A 221 -10.49 -2.87 -1.17
C ILE A 221 -9.61 -2.55 -2.37
N LEU A 222 -8.50 -1.84 -2.17
CA LEU A 222 -7.57 -1.47 -3.24
C LEU A 222 -6.86 -2.67 -3.85
N MET A 223 -6.61 -3.71 -3.06
CA MET A 223 -6.02 -4.96 -3.57
C MET A 223 -6.91 -5.62 -4.61
N GLU A 224 -8.24 -5.52 -4.48
CA GLU A 224 -9.19 -6.08 -5.45
C GLU A 224 -9.13 -5.43 -6.84
N ILE A 225 -8.51 -4.25 -6.99
CA ILE A 225 -8.20 -3.70 -8.31
C ILE A 225 -7.28 -4.64 -9.09
N PHE A 226 -6.33 -5.25 -8.38
CA PHE A 226 -5.21 -5.98 -8.96
C PHE A 226 -5.34 -7.49 -8.83
N VAL A 227 -5.92 -7.99 -7.74
CA VAL A 227 -6.06 -9.42 -7.46
C VAL A 227 -7.35 -9.66 -6.69
N ARG A 228 -8.17 -10.60 -7.16
CA ARG A 228 -9.28 -11.17 -6.40
C ARG A 228 -9.10 -12.67 -6.32
N ILE A 229 -9.35 -13.22 -5.14
CA ILE A 229 -9.39 -14.65 -4.89
C ILE A 229 -10.75 -15.01 -4.32
N GLN A 230 -11.41 -15.97 -4.96
CA GLN A 230 -12.64 -16.57 -4.46
C GLN A 230 -12.51 -18.08 -4.62
N ASP A 231 -12.48 -18.80 -3.51
CA ASP A 231 -12.13 -20.22 -3.47
C ASP A 231 -10.78 -20.47 -4.18
N ASN A 232 -10.80 -21.22 -5.28
CA ASN A 232 -9.64 -21.52 -6.12
C ASN A 232 -9.57 -20.67 -7.40
N PHE A 233 -10.48 -19.70 -7.58
CA PHE A 233 -10.47 -18.78 -8.70
C PHE A 233 -9.60 -17.57 -8.38
N LEU A 234 -8.52 -17.41 -9.14
CA LEU A 234 -7.59 -16.29 -9.06
C LEU A 234 -7.79 -15.35 -10.26
N GLU A 235 -8.50 -14.25 -10.03
CA GLU A 235 -8.61 -13.16 -11.00
C GLU A 235 -7.45 -12.18 -10.83
N ILE A 236 -6.69 -11.96 -11.90
CA ILE A 236 -5.58 -11.01 -11.94
C ILE A 236 -5.96 -9.82 -12.84
N LEU A 237 -5.80 -8.61 -12.31
CA LEU A 237 -6.23 -7.33 -12.90
C LEU A 237 -7.74 -7.23 -13.22
N PRO A 238 -8.65 -7.71 -12.35
CA PRO A 238 -10.08 -7.76 -12.67
C PRO A 238 -10.68 -6.36 -12.95
N SER A 239 -10.25 -5.36 -12.17
CA SER A 239 -10.81 -4.01 -12.15
C SER A 239 -9.75 -2.93 -12.41
N LEU A 240 -8.68 -3.24 -13.15
CA LEU A 240 -7.58 -2.32 -13.43
C LEU A 240 -8.06 -1.06 -14.20
N PRO A 241 -7.93 0.16 -13.62
CA PRO A 241 -8.26 1.40 -14.32
C PRO A 241 -7.38 1.66 -15.55
N PRO A 242 -7.93 2.33 -16.60
CA PRO A 242 -7.18 2.63 -17.81
C PRO A 242 -5.94 3.52 -17.60
N GLU A 243 -5.89 4.28 -16.50
CA GLU A 243 -4.80 5.18 -16.08
C GLU A 243 -3.56 4.43 -15.59
N PHE A 244 -3.66 3.11 -15.35
CA PHE A 244 -2.57 2.25 -14.89
C PHE A 244 -2.11 1.28 -15.99
N PRO A 245 -1.57 1.77 -17.13
CA PRO A 245 -1.25 0.94 -18.28
C PRO A 245 -0.13 -0.07 -18.02
N CYS A 246 0.70 0.17 -17.00
CA CYS A 246 1.79 -0.72 -16.60
C CYS A 246 2.01 -0.70 -15.09
N GLY A 247 2.61 -1.76 -14.58
CA GLY A 247 2.98 -1.85 -13.18
C GLY A 247 3.47 -3.23 -12.77
N ARG A 248 3.82 -3.34 -11.49
CA ARG A 248 4.28 -4.56 -10.83
C ARG A 248 3.60 -4.66 -9.47
N LEU A 249 3.11 -5.84 -9.13
CA LEU A 249 2.64 -6.16 -7.79
C LEU A 249 3.42 -7.38 -7.30
N VAL A 250 4.09 -7.24 -6.17
CA VAL A 250 5.05 -8.25 -5.68
C VAL A 250 4.68 -8.71 -4.29
N GLY A 251 4.71 -10.02 -4.10
CA GLY A 251 4.63 -10.68 -2.80
C GLY A 251 3.23 -10.76 -2.19
N VAL A 252 2.16 -10.68 -3.00
CA VAL A 252 0.80 -10.87 -2.52
C VAL A 252 0.68 -12.25 -1.87
N HIS A 253 0.26 -12.28 -0.61
CA HIS A 253 -0.03 -13.54 0.06
C HIS A 253 -1.44 -13.99 -0.30
N LEU A 254 -1.55 -15.21 -0.81
CA LEU A 254 -2.82 -15.88 -1.10
C LEU A 254 -2.94 -17.06 -0.12
N PRO A 255 -3.87 -16.99 0.85
CA PRO A 255 -4.11 -18.08 1.78
C PRO A 255 -4.32 -19.41 1.03
N GLN A 256 -3.74 -20.50 1.55
CA GLN A 256 -3.83 -21.85 0.96
C GLN A 256 -3.24 -22.03 -0.46
N ILE A 257 -2.75 -20.98 -1.12
CA ILE A 257 -2.12 -21.07 -2.45
C ILE A 257 -0.62 -20.79 -2.37
N GLY A 258 -0.24 -19.62 -1.84
CA GLY A 258 1.17 -19.23 -1.73
C GLY A 258 1.42 -17.74 -1.87
N ARG A 259 2.52 -17.39 -2.56
CA ARG A 259 2.92 -15.99 -2.78
C ARG A 259 2.94 -15.66 -4.26
N LEU A 260 2.09 -14.72 -4.65
CA LEU A 260 1.91 -14.27 -6.03
C LEU A 260 2.70 -12.97 -6.29
N SER A 261 3.31 -12.87 -7.45
CA SER A 261 3.88 -11.63 -7.98
C SER A 261 3.62 -11.55 -9.47
N PHE A 262 3.33 -10.37 -10.01
CA PHE A 262 3.13 -10.22 -11.45
C PHE A 262 3.48 -8.82 -11.95
N GLU A 263 3.66 -8.71 -13.25
CA GLU A 263 3.85 -7.45 -13.95
C GLU A 263 2.99 -7.37 -15.21
N TRP A 264 2.57 -6.16 -15.53
CA TRP A 264 1.74 -5.87 -16.69
C TRP A 264 2.26 -4.66 -17.45
N SER A 265 1.98 -4.65 -18.75
CA SER A 265 2.22 -3.49 -19.60
C SER A 265 1.23 -3.45 -20.75
N LYS A 266 0.84 -2.25 -21.17
CA LYS A 266 -0.28 -2.05 -22.10
C LYS A 266 -1.56 -2.76 -21.62
N LYS A 267 -1.83 -2.69 -20.30
CA LYS A 267 -3.00 -3.29 -19.63
C LYS A 267 -3.10 -4.82 -19.78
N THR A 268 -2.01 -5.49 -20.14
CA THR A 268 -1.96 -6.95 -20.34
C THR A 268 -0.88 -7.56 -19.46
N LEU A 269 -1.15 -8.74 -18.89
CA LEU A 269 -0.16 -9.49 -18.14
C LEU A 269 1.06 -9.85 -19.00
N ARG A 270 2.24 -9.70 -18.42
CA ARG A 270 3.50 -10.11 -19.06
C ARG A 270 4.13 -11.28 -18.36
N ARG A 271 4.04 -11.28 -17.04
CA ARG A 271 4.63 -12.30 -16.19
C ARG A 271 3.83 -12.46 -14.92
N VAL A 272 3.60 -13.70 -14.53
CA VAL A 272 3.06 -14.08 -13.23
C VAL A 272 4.01 -15.12 -12.62
N VAL A 273 4.38 -14.91 -11.37
CA VAL A 273 5.22 -15.82 -10.58
C VAL A 273 4.42 -16.23 -9.34
N LEU A 274 4.24 -17.53 -9.15
CA LEU A 274 3.66 -18.08 -7.93
C LEU A 274 4.69 -18.97 -7.25
N VAL A 275 4.98 -18.68 -5.99
CA VAL A 275 5.66 -19.62 -5.09
C VAL A 275 4.57 -20.35 -4.32
N ALA A 276 4.28 -21.60 -4.71
CA ALA A 276 3.20 -22.38 -4.13
C ALA A 276 3.59 -22.86 -2.72
N SER A 277 2.74 -22.58 -1.73
CA SER A 277 2.92 -23.08 -0.36
C SER A 277 2.19 -24.39 -0.11
N GLN A 278 1.18 -24.70 -0.91
CA GLN A 278 0.39 -25.91 -0.80
C GLN A 278 0.12 -26.52 -2.18
N SER A 279 -0.21 -27.82 -2.18
CA SER A 279 -0.67 -28.50 -3.38
C SER A 279 -2.18 -28.35 -3.47
N THR A 280 -2.66 -27.75 -4.55
CA THR A 280 -4.09 -27.52 -4.79
C THR A 280 -4.30 -27.28 -6.29
N SER A 281 -5.55 -27.20 -6.71
CA SER A 281 -5.91 -26.78 -8.05
C SER A 281 -6.36 -25.31 -8.04
N ILE A 282 -5.92 -24.54 -9.02
CA ILE A 282 -6.30 -23.13 -9.19
C ILE A 282 -6.80 -22.85 -10.60
N VAL A 283 -7.75 -21.94 -10.73
CA VAL A 283 -8.20 -21.39 -12.02
C VAL A 283 -7.65 -19.98 -12.16
N ILE A 284 -6.83 -19.73 -13.17
CA ILE A 284 -6.23 -18.41 -13.41
C ILE A 284 -7.05 -17.67 -14.47
N CYS A 285 -7.58 -16.51 -14.09
CA CYS A 285 -8.33 -15.61 -14.95
C CYS A 285 -7.56 -14.29 -15.13
N ALA A 286 -7.38 -13.85 -16.37
CA ALA A 286 -6.64 -12.62 -16.68
C ALA A 286 -7.38 -11.75 -17.71
N GLY A 287 -8.47 -11.12 -17.27
CA GLY A 287 -9.16 -10.00 -17.94
C GLY A 287 -9.94 -10.33 -19.23
N THR A 288 -9.57 -11.35 -19.99
CA THR A 288 -10.32 -11.83 -21.16
C THR A 288 -10.43 -13.34 -21.15
N GLU A 289 -11.64 -13.85 -21.32
CA GLU A 289 -11.93 -15.28 -21.49
C GLU A 289 -11.26 -15.82 -22.77
N GLY A 290 -10.86 -17.08 -22.74
CA GLY A 290 -10.34 -17.78 -23.93
C GLY A 290 -8.85 -17.53 -24.27
N GLY A 291 -8.14 -16.73 -23.49
CA GLY A 291 -6.71 -16.49 -23.72
C GLY A 291 -5.83 -17.70 -23.36
N THR A 292 -4.57 -17.66 -23.78
CA THR A 292 -3.57 -18.69 -23.44
C THR A 292 -2.33 -18.10 -22.80
N CYS A 293 -1.56 -18.90 -22.08
CA CYS A 293 -0.25 -18.53 -21.58
C CYS A 293 0.69 -19.73 -21.58
N ARG A 294 1.98 -19.47 -21.43
CA ARG A 294 3.00 -20.50 -21.26
C ARG A 294 3.32 -20.66 -19.78
N GLN A 295 3.15 -21.87 -19.26
CA GLN A 295 3.60 -22.27 -17.93
C GLN A 295 4.99 -22.89 -17.99
N ARG A 296 5.82 -22.54 -17.00
CA ARG A 296 7.13 -23.13 -16.74
C ARG A 296 7.32 -23.35 -15.24
N GLU A 297 8.07 -24.38 -14.88
CA GLU A 297 8.36 -24.73 -13.49
C GLU A 297 9.84 -24.55 -13.19
N TRP A 298 10.13 -23.96 -12.03
CA TRP A 298 11.52 -23.76 -11.61
C TRP A 298 12.12 -25.07 -11.09
N GLN A 299 13.14 -25.59 -11.78
CA GLN A 299 13.85 -26.82 -11.43
C GLN A 299 15.35 -26.62 -11.55
N GLY A 300 16.13 -26.99 -10.52
CA GLY A 300 17.60 -26.97 -10.59
C GLY A 300 18.22 -25.62 -10.98
N LYS A 301 17.63 -24.51 -10.52
CA LYS A 301 18.00 -23.12 -10.90
C LYS A 301 17.76 -22.75 -12.37
N ARG A 302 16.96 -23.51 -13.10
CA ARG A 302 16.55 -23.27 -14.48
C ARG A 302 15.02 -23.33 -14.61
N LEU A 303 14.50 -22.91 -15.76
CA LEU A 303 13.11 -23.08 -16.16
C LEU A 303 13.05 -24.00 -17.38
N PRO A 304 13.25 -25.32 -17.20
CA PRO A 304 13.11 -26.28 -18.28
C PRO A 304 11.63 -26.45 -18.65
N GLY A 305 11.38 -26.88 -19.89
CA GLY A 305 10.05 -27.16 -20.39
C GLY A 305 9.19 -25.92 -20.63
N ALA A 306 8.12 -26.12 -21.38
CA ALA A 306 7.08 -25.14 -21.64
C ALA A 306 5.77 -25.88 -21.89
N LYS A 307 4.74 -25.58 -21.12
CA LYS A 307 3.39 -26.10 -21.33
C LYS A 307 2.49 -24.94 -21.73
N SER A 308 1.76 -25.06 -22.83
CA SER A 308 0.68 -24.12 -23.16
C SER A 308 -0.51 -24.38 -22.25
N LEU A 309 -1.14 -23.32 -21.76
CA LEU A 309 -2.24 -23.38 -20.81
C LEU A 309 -3.34 -22.41 -21.21
N SER A 310 -4.58 -22.91 -21.28
CA SER A 310 -5.75 -22.07 -21.50
C SER A 310 -6.14 -21.36 -20.21
N LEU A 311 -6.35 -20.05 -20.27
CA LEU A 311 -6.85 -19.27 -19.14
C LEU A 311 -8.31 -19.67 -18.88
N GLY A 312 -8.69 -19.70 -17.59
CA GLY A 312 -10.01 -20.18 -17.17
C GLY A 312 -10.09 -21.71 -16.97
N GLU A 313 -9.05 -22.46 -17.34
CA GLU A 313 -8.95 -23.88 -17.00
C GLU A 313 -8.27 -24.10 -15.64
N SER A 314 -8.59 -25.24 -15.04
CA SER A 314 -8.08 -25.70 -13.76
C SER A 314 -6.63 -26.20 -13.89
N VAL A 315 -5.75 -25.76 -13.00
CA VAL A 315 -4.31 -26.06 -13.02
C VAL A 315 -3.86 -26.56 -11.66
N GLU A 316 -3.31 -27.77 -11.64
CA GLU A 316 -2.68 -28.34 -10.45
C GLU A 316 -1.35 -27.64 -10.15
N ILE A 317 -1.22 -27.14 -8.93
CA ILE A 317 0.03 -26.62 -8.36
C ILE A 317 0.51 -27.54 -7.24
N LYS A 318 1.83 -27.63 -7.06
CA LYS A 318 2.47 -28.46 -6.04
C LYS A 318 3.19 -27.60 -5.01
N ALA A 319 3.01 -27.92 -3.74
CA ALA A 319 3.71 -27.28 -2.63
C ALA A 319 5.23 -27.22 -2.87
N GLY A 320 5.84 -26.07 -2.56
CA GLY A 320 7.29 -25.84 -2.72
C GLY A 320 7.73 -25.55 -4.15
N THR A 321 6.84 -25.60 -5.15
CA THR A 321 7.17 -25.33 -6.55
C THR A 321 7.01 -23.85 -6.86
N THR A 322 7.94 -23.29 -7.66
CA THR A 322 7.80 -21.95 -8.21
C THR A 322 7.36 -22.04 -9.67
N TYR A 323 6.18 -21.51 -9.94
CA TYR A 323 5.57 -21.44 -11.26
C TYR A 323 5.82 -20.08 -11.90
N LEU A 324 6.06 -20.08 -13.20
CA LEU A 324 6.14 -18.90 -14.04
C LEU A 324 5.13 -19.05 -15.18
N TRP A 325 4.19 -18.11 -15.27
CA TRP A 325 3.37 -17.92 -16.46
C TRP A 325 3.80 -16.67 -17.21
N ASP A 326 4.03 -16.81 -18.50
CA ASP A 326 4.38 -15.72 -19.41
C ASP A 326 3.80 -15.96 -20.82
N CYS A 327 4.12 -15.08 -21.78
CA CYS A 327 3.59 -15.15 -23.14
C CYS A 327 2.05 -15.21 -23.17
N PHE A 328 1.40 -14.34 -22.39
CA PHE A 328 -0.06 -14.21 -22.39
C PHE A 328 -0.55 -13.73 -23.75
N CYS A 329 -1.45 -14.50 -24.35
CA CYS A 329 -2.11 -14.25 -25.63
C CYS A 329 -3.62 -14.20 -25.41
N LYS A 330 -4.33 -13.44 -26.24
CA LYS A 330 -5.79 -13.43 -26.29
C LYS A 330 -6.28 -14.50 -27.25
#